data_AF-A0A831SZG8-F1
#
_entry.id   AF-A0A831SZG8-F1
#
_cell.length_a   1.000
_cell.length_b   1.000
_cell.length_c   1.000
_cell.angle_alpha   90.00
_cell.angle_beta   90.00
_cell.angle_gamma   90.00
#
_symmetry.space_group_name_H-M   'P 1'
#
loop_
_entity.id
_entity.type
_entity.pdbx_description
1 polymer ?
#
loop_
_entity_poly.entity_id
_entity_poly.type
_entity_poly.pdbx_seq_one_letter_code
_entity_poly.pdbx_strand_id
1 'polypeptide(L)'
;MGRSILAVILGYLVVAIATMVTFAIAFPNPDSAQLPSISLMLFLLGAGVLYTIIGGYVTAFIARKAEIKHTLALGSLMVILGIISMIATFGKEPLWFQLVLIITPIPSALAGGYLRIWRSSSV
;
A
#
# COMPACT_ATOMS: atom_id res chain seq x y z
N MET A 1 -14.95 -17.85 -5.81
CA MET A 1 -14.59 -16.55 -6.43
C MET A 1 -14.89 -15.35 -5.51
N GLY A 2 -16.09 -15.21 -4.94
CA GLY A 2 -16.43 -14.03 -4.11
C GLY A 2 -15.51 -13.77 -2.90
N ARG A 3 -15.07 -14.81 -2.18
CA ARG A 3 -14.13 -14.67 -1.05
C ARG A 3 -12.76 -14.11 -1.45
N SER A 4 -12.30 -14.41 -2.65
CA SER A 4 -11.01 -13.94 -3.17
C SER A 4 -11.02 -12.46 -3.50
N ILE A 5 -12.10 -11.99 -4.13
CA ILE A 5 -12.30 -10.56 -4.42
C ILE A 5 -12.44 -9.78 -3.12
N LEU A 6 -13.24 -10.32 -2.18
CA LEU A 6 -13.43 -9.72 -0.87
C LEU A 6 -12.12 -9.59 -0.09
N ALA A 7 -11.22 -10.58 -0.20
CA ALA A 7 -9.91 -10.54 0.45
C ALA A 7 -9.06 -9.34 -0.04
N VAL A 8 -9.00 -9.12 -1.35
CA VAL A 8 -8.24 -7.99 -1.93
C VAL A 8 -8.89 -6.67 -1.59
N ILE A 9 -10.23 -6.58 -1.63
CA ILE A 9 -10.97 -5.37 -1.25
C ILE A 9 -10.71 -5.01 0.22
N LEU A 10 -10.82 -5.98 1.13
CA LEU A 10 -10.59 -5.72 2.56
C LEU A 10 -9.13 -5.37 2.85
N GLY A 11 -8.18 -6.04 2.21
CA GLY A 11 -6.77 -5.67 2.29
C GLY A 11 -6.51 -4.26 1.80
N TYR A 12 -7.11 -3.88 0.66
CA TYR A 12 -7.02 -2.52 0.14
C TYR A 12 -7.65 -1.49 1.08
N LEU A 13 -8.84 -1.77 1.63
CA LEU A 13 -9.49 -0.86 2.58
C LEU A 13 -8.63 -0.58 3.80
N VAL A 14 -7.90 -1.58 4.31
CA VAL A 14 -6.94 -1.38 5.40
C VAL A 14 -5.84 -0.40 4.99
N VAL A 15 -5.24 -0.60 3.81
CA VAL A 15 -4.19 0.30 3.29
C VAL A 15 -4.73 1.71 3.06
N ALA A 16 -5.91 1.82 2.44
CA ALA A 16 -6.53 3.08 2.08
C ALA A 16 -6.91 3.90 3.31
N ILE A 17 -7.54 3.28 4.31
CA ILE A 17 -7.91 3.96 5.56
C ILE A 17 -6.66 4.40 6.32
N ALA A 18 -5.66 3.52 6.47
CA ALA A 18 -4.43 3.86 7.17
C ALA A 18 -3.69 5.02 6.48
N THR A 19 -3.60 4.96 5.15
CA THR A 19 -3.00 6.04 4.35
C THR A 19 -3.79 7.33 4.50
N MET A 20 -5.12 7.30 4.36
CA MET A 20 -5.97 8.49 4.47
C MET A 20 -5.85 9.16 5.85
N VAL A 21 -5.88 8.37 6.93
CA VAL A 21 -5.68 8.88 8.30
C VAL A 21 -4.30 9.52 8.44
N THR A 22 -3.26 8.87 7.92
CA THR A 22 -1.89 9.39 7.99
C THR A 22 -1.74 10.70 7.24
N PHE A 23 -2.30 10.80 6.03
CA PHE A 23 -2.29 12.03 5.25
C PHE A 23 -3.11 13.15 5.91
N ALA A 24 -4.27 12.84 6.50
CA ALA A 24 -5.09 13.83 7.21
C ALA A 24 -4.35 14.44 8.42
N ILE A 25 -3.53 13.63 9.11
CA ILE A 25 -2.70 14.10 10.23
C ILE A 25 -1.45 14.84 9.74
N ALA A 26 -0.81 14.34 8.68
CA ALA A 26 0.43 14.89 8.13
C ALA A 26 0.22 16.22 7.38
N PHE A 27 -0.95 16.40 6.77
CA PHE A 27 -1.30 17.59 5.99
C PHE A 27 -2.62 18.18 6.47
N PRO A 28 -2.64 18.85 7.64
CA PRO A 28 -3.85 19.49 8.15
C PRO A 28 -4.33 20.64 7.25
N ASN A 29 -3.43 21.24 6.45
CA ASN A 29 -3.74 22.27 5.45
C ASN A 29 -3.23 21.84 4.06
N PRO A 30 -4.00 21.05 3.29
CA PRO A 30 -3.57 20.50 2.01
C PRO A 30 -3.34 21.56 0.92
N ASP A 31 -3.87 22.77 1.08
CA ASP A 31 -3.73 23.88 0.12
C ASP A 31 -2.45 24.70 0.30
N SER A 32 -1.61 24.38 1.30
CA SER A 32 -0.33 25.07 1.45
C SER A 32 0.56 24.76 0.25
N ALA A 33 0.95 25.76 -0.52
CA ALA A 33 1.83 25.64 -1.69
C ALA A 33 3.28 25.18 -1.37
N GLN A 34 3.54 24.81 -0.12
CA GLN A 34 4.85 24.33 0.31
C GLN A 34 4.98 22.84 0.00
N LEU A 35 6.07 22.49 -0.69
CA LEU A 35 6.43 21.11 -0.90
C LEU A 35 6.65 20.42 0.46
N PRO A 36 6.20 19.16 0.62
CA PRO A 36 6.46 18.40 1.83
C PRO A 36 7.97 18.32 2.11
N SER A 37 8.35 18.44 3.38
CA SER A 37 9.76 18.21 3.76
C SER A 37 10.19 16.79 3.40
N ILE A 38 11.48 16.61 3.08
CA ILE A 38 12.00 15.28 2.72
C ILE A 38 11.82 14.26 3.86
N SER A 39 11.91 14.71 5.11
CA SER A 39 11.65 13.88 6.29
C SER A 39 10.20 13.38 6.34
N LEU A 40 9.23 14.25 6.00
CA LEU A 40 7.82 13.85 5.92
C LEU A 40 7.58 12.88 4.76
N MET A 41 8.20 13.09 3.60
CA MET A 41 8.11 12.16 2.47
C MET A 41 8.65 10.77 2.83
N LEU A 42 9.82 10.69 3.46
CA LEU A 42 10.40 9.43 3.92
C LEU A 42 9.50 8.74 4.95
N PHE A 43 8.89 9.51 5.86
CA PHE A 43 7.91 8.99 6.80
C PHE A 43 6.68 8.40 6.09
N LEU A 44 6.11 9.11 5.12
CA LEU A 44 4.95 8.64 4.35
C LEU A 44 5.27 7.39 3.53
N LEU A 45 6.47 7.30 2.94
CA LEU A 45 6.92 6.11 2.24
C LEU A 45 7.07 4.92 3.19
N GLY A 46 7.71 5.12 4.34
CA GLY A 46 7.86 4.09 5.37
C GLY A 46 6.50 3.61 5.89
N ALA A 47 5.59 4.54 6.18
CA ALA A 47 4.23 4.24 6.58
C ALA A 47 3.48 3.46 5.49
N GLY A 48 3.57 3.89 4.23
CA GLY A 48 2.95 3.22 3.08
C GLY A 48 3.44 1.78 2.88
N VAL A 49 4.74 1.53 3.03
CA VAL A 49 5.33 0.18 3.01
C VAL A 49 4.73 -0.67 4.12
N LEU A 50 4.70 -0.16 5.37
CA LEU A 50 4.13 -0.87 6.51
C LEU A 50 2.64 -1.18 6.31
N TYR A 51 1.85 -0.22 5.86
CA TYR A 51 0.43 -0.42 5.59
C TYR A 51 0.21 -1.44 4.50
N THR A 52 1.01 -1.42 3.44
CA THR A 52 0.92 -2.40 2.34
C THR A 52 1.29 -3.81 2.80
N ILE A 53 2.29 -3.96 3.68
CA ILE A 53 2.61 -5.23 4.34
C ILE A 53 1.41 -5.73 5.15
N ILE A 54 0.79 -4.87 5.96
CA ILE A 54 -0.38 -5.23 6.78
C ILE A 54 -1.57 -5.61 5.87
N GLY A 55 -1.86 -4.82 4.84
CA GLY A 55 -2.91 -5.11 3.86
C GLY A 55 -2.68 -6.43 3.13
N GLY A 56 -1.42 -6.72 2.77
CA GLY A 56 -1.02 -8.00 2.18
C GLY A 56 -1.24 -9.18 3.13
N TYR A 57 -0.87 -9.03 4.41
CA TYR A 57 -1.13 -10.04 5.44
C TYR A 57 -2.62 -10.29 5.62
N VAL A 58 -3.45 -9.24 5.69
CA VAL A 58 -4.91 -9.34 5.80
C VAL A 58 -5.50 -10.02 4.56
N THR A 59 -5.01 -9.68 3.37
CA THR A 59 -5.45 -10.29 2.11
C THR A 59 -5.18 -11.79 2.10
N ALA A 60 -3.96 -12.21 2.45
CA ALA A 60 -3.59 -13.61 2.55
C ALA A 60 -4.44 -14.34 3.61
N PHE A 61 -4.64 -13.71 4.78
CA PHE A 61 -5.44 -14.27 5.88
C PHE A 61 -6.88 -14.56 5.47
N ILE A 62 -7.52 -13.67 4.72
CA ILE A 62 -8.91 -13.81 4.27
C ILE A 62 -9.00 -14.77 3.08
N ALA A 63 -8.03 -14.73 2.17
CA ALA A 63 -8.00 -15.58 1.00
C ALA A 63 -7.96 -17.08 1.35
N ARG A 64 -7.15 -17.48 2.35
CA ARG A 64 -6.95 -18.86 2.85
C ARG A 64 -6.48 -19.90 1.82
N LYS A 65 -6.55 -19.59 0.53
CA LYS A 65 -6.12 -20.39 -0.62
C LYS A 65 -5.50 -19.45 -1.65
N ALA A 66 -4.45 -19.92 -2.33
CA ALA A 66 -3.73 -19.12 -3.33
C ALA A 66 -3.29 -17.74 -2.82
N GLU A 67 -2.85 -17.67 -1.56
CA GLU A 67 -2.57 -16.44 -0.82
C GLU A 67 -1.68 -15.49 -1.63
N ILE A 68 -0.54 -15.98 -2.14
CA ILE A 68 0.41 -15.21 -2.95
C ILE A 68 -0.23 -14.58 -4.20
N LYS A 69 -1.15 -15.28 -4.88
CA LYS A 69 -1.82 -14.73 -6.07
C LYS A 69 -2.69 -13.52 -5.71
N HIS A 70 -3.35 -13.59 -4.55
CA HIS A 70 -4.20 -12.50 -4.06
C HIS A 70 -3.38 -11.33 -3.52
N THR A 71 -2.27 -11.58 -2.85
CA THR A 71 -1.35 -10.52 -2.43
C THR A 71 -0.66 -9.85 -3.61
N LEU A 72 -0.33 -10.61 -4.66
CA LEU A 72 0.19 -10.04 -5.90
C LEU A 72 -0.87 -9.15 -6.58
N ALA A 73 -2.14 -9.58 -6.61
CA ALA A 73 -3.24 -8.77 -7.14
C ALA A 73 -3.41 -7.45 -6.36
N LEU A 74 -3.29 -7.48 -5.03
CA LEU A 74 -3.28 -6.26 -4.21
C LEU A 74 -2.07 -5.37 -4.57
N GLY A 75 -0.87 -5.93 -4.65
CA GLY A 75 0.34 -5.21 -5.04
C GLY A 75 0.18 -4.53 -6.40
N SER A 76 -0.30 -5.26 -7.42
CA SER A 76 -0.57 -4.72 -8.75
C SER A 76 -1.64 -3.62 -8.73
N LEU A 77 -2.70 -3.77 -7.93
CA LEU A 77 -3.70 -2.72 -7.75
C LEU A 77 -3.05 -1.44 -7.19
N MET A 78 -2.16 -1.56 -6.20
CA MET A 78 -1.47 -0.41 -5.61
C MET A 78 -0.54 0.27 -6.62
N VAL A 79 0.14 -0.51 -7.47
CA VAL A 79 0.97 0.04 -8.56
C VAL A 79 0.14 0.87 -9.53
N ILE A 80 -1.03 0.37 -9.93
CA ILE A 80 -1.94 1.10 -10.83
C ILE A 80 -2.36 2.43 -10.17
N LEU A 81 -2.73 2.41 -8.89
CA LEU A 81 -3.06 3.63 -8.16
C LEU A 81 -1.87 4.58 -8.03
N GLY A 82 -0.65 4.06 -7.83
CA GLY A 82 0.58 4.84 -7.81
C GLY A 82 0.86 5.54 -9.13
N ILE A 83 0.63 4.87 -10.27
CA ILE A 83 0.76 5.45 -11.61
C ILE A 83 -0.30 6.55 -11.82
N ILE A 84 -1.55 6.29 -11.43
CA ILE A 84 -2.63 7.31 -11.50
C ILE A 84 -2.26 8.53 -10.65
N SER A 85 -1.74 8.32 -9.44
CA SER A 85 -1.26 9.39 -8.56
C SER A 85 -0.13 10.17 -9.21
N MET A 86 0.86 9.49 -9.81
CA MET A 86 1.98 10.12 -10.53
C MET A 86 1.50 11.05 -11.64
N ILE A 87 0.53 10.60 -12.44
CA ILE A 87 -0.06 11.41 -13.52
C ILE A 87 -0.83 12.60 -12.94
N ALA A 88 -1.61 12.39 -11.88
CA ALA A 88 -2.42 13.43 -11.25
C ALA A 88 -1.58 14.52 -10.54
N THR A 89 -0.41 14.14 -10.05
CA THR A 89 0.52 15.01 -9.30
C THR A 89 1.76 15.39 -10.10
N PHE A 90 1.73 15.19 -11.42
CA PHE A 90 2.87 15.46 -12.30
C PHE A 90 3.35 16.91 -12.15
N GLY A 91 4.63 17.08 -11.85
CA GLY A 91 5.25 18.39 -11.61
C GLY A 91 4.99 19.01 -10.22
N LYS A 92 4.17 18.38 -9.38
CA LYS A 92 3.91 18.82 -7.98
C LYS A 92 4.74 18.07 -6.96
N GLU A 93 5.08 16.81 -7.24
CA GLU A 93 5.91 15.97 -6.37
C GLU A 93 7.23 15.59 -7.04
N PRO A 94 8.30 15.35 -6.26
CA PRO A 94 9.54 14.84 -6.79
C PRO A 94 9.37 13.47 -7.46
N LEU A 95 9.98 13.28 -8.63
CA LEU A 95 9.92 12.03 -9.38
C LEU A 95 10.40 10.81 -8.57
N TRP A 96 11.43 10.98 -7.73
CA TRP A 96 11.95 9.89 -6.90
C TRP A 96 10.89 9.36 -5.92
N PHE A 97 10.04 10.23 -5.36
CA PHE A 97 8.99 9.85 -4.43
C PHE A 97 7.93 9.01 -5.15
N GLN A 98 7.52 9.45 -6.35
CA GLN A 98 6.57 8.73 -7.20
C GLN A 98 7.11 7.37 -7.67
N LEU A 99 8.40 7.28 -8.01
CA LEU A 99 9.04 6.01 -8.37
C LEU A 99 9.03 5.00 -7.22
N VAL A 100 9.31 5.46 -5.99
CA VAL A 100 9.25 4.58 -4.81
C VAL A 100 7.82 4.10 -4.56
N LEU A 101 6.82 4.98 -4.70
CA LEU A 101 5.41 4.60 -4.57
C LEU A 101 4.95 3.56 -5.62
N ILE A 102 5.58 3.51 -6.79
CA ILE A 102 5.27 2.54 -7.85
C ILE A 102 6.01 1.21 -7.63
N ILE A 103 7.26 1.24 -7.16
CA ILE A 103 8.09 0.02 -7.07
C ILE A 103 7.83 -0.75 -5.77
N THR A 104 7.60 -0.05 -4.67
CA THR A 104 7.49 -0.67 -3.34
C THR A 104 6.22 -1.48 -3.04
N PRO A 105 5.04 -1.25 -3.66
CA PRO A 105 3.84 -1.94 -3.23
C PRO A 105 3.85 -3.45 -3.47
N ILE A 106 4.41 -3.91 -4.60
CA ILE A 106 4.51 -5.35 -4.90
C ILE A 106 5.35 -6.10 -3.86
N PRO A 107 6.63 -5.73 -3.60
CA PRO A 107 7.44 -6.45 -2.61
C PRO A 107 6.83 -6.34 -1.20
N SER A 108 6.22 -5.20 -0.86
CA SER A 108 5.57 -4.99 0.44
C SER A 108 4.35 -5.90 0.62
N ALA A 109 3.46 -5.95 -0.37
CA ALA A 109 2.28 -6.80 -0.33
C ALA A 109 2.68 -8.28 -0.25
N LEU A 110 3.65 -8.70 -1.05
CA LEU A 110 4.17 -10.07 -1.01
C LEU A 110 4.79 -10.41 0.34
N ALA A 111 5.58 -9.52 0.95
CA ALA A 111 6.16 -9.74 2.27
C ALA A 111 5.08 -10.01 3.33
N GLY A 112 3.99 -9.22 3.32
CA GLY A 112 2.83 -9.46 4.17
C GLY A 112 2.16 -10.81 3.94
N GLY A 113 2.02 -11.21 2.67
CA GLY A 113 1.49 -12.52 2.29
C GLY A 113 2.37 -13.67 2.77
N TYR A 114 3.69 -13.59 2.57
CA TYR A 114 4.64 -14.61 3.03
C TYR A 114 4.66 -14.73 4.55
N LEU A 115 4.58 -13.62 5.28
CA LEU A 115 4.50 -13.64 6.74
C LEU A 115 3.28 -14.43 7.23
N ARG A 116 2.14 -14.32 6.53
CA ARG A 116 0.93 -15.09 6.85
C ARG A 116 1.10 -16.58 6.58
N ILE A 117 1.72 -16.94 5.45
CA ILE A 117 2.01 -18.34 5.09
C ILE A 117 2.92 -18.97 6.14
N TRP A 118 4.03 -18.29 6.47
CA TRP A 118 5.00 -18.77 7.45
C TRP A 118 4.34 -19.04 8.81
N ARG A 119 3.50 -18.11 9.28
CA ARG A 119 2.71 -18.29 10.50
C ARG A 119 1.73 -19.48 10.42
N SER A 120 1.24 -19.83 9.23
CA SER A 120 0.32 -20.95 9.04
C SER A 120 1.00 -22.31 9.05
N SER A 121 2.29 -22.37 8.68
CA SER A 121 3.07 -23.61 8.60
C SER A 121 3.74 -24.01 9.91
N SER A 122 3.78 -23.10 10.89
CA SER A 122 4.41 -23.33 12.20
C SER A 122 3.43 -23.79 13.28
N VAL A 123 2.20 -24.14 12.92
CA VAL A 123 1.12 -24.64 13.79
C VAL A 123 0.68 -26.00 13.26
#